data_AF-A0A962WZE0-F1
#
_entry.id   AF-A0A962WZE0-F1
#
_cell.length_a   1.000
_cell.length_b   1.000
_cell.length_c   1.000
_cell.angle_alpha   90.00
_cell.angle_beta   90.00
_cell.angle_gamma   90.00
#
_symmetry.space_group_name_H-M   'P 1'
#
loop_
_entity.id
_entity.type
_entity.pdbx_description
1 polymer ?
#
loop_
_entity_poly.entity_id
_entity_poly.type
_entity_poly.pdbx_seq_one_letter_code
_entity_poly.pdbx_strand_id
1 'polypeptide(L)'
;LYFKGEELWGGLFGFGSLRKPVEWTGKDFDRHAGTRISTEAGVATYRRVYHKDREGRELNKISGKLSYSPLEGLTLPAIDIKDIAWL
;
A
#
# COMPACT_ATOMS: atom_id res chain seq x y z
N LEU A 1 7.84 -10.12 -0.44
CA LEU A 1 6.57 -9.39 -0.65
C LEU A 1 6.77 -8.45 -1.82
N TYR A 2 5.84 -8.47 -2.77
CA TYR A 2 5.89 -7.70 -4.00
C TYR A 2 4.49 -7.22 -4.37
N PHE A 3 4.34 -5.93 -4.66
CA PHE A 3 3.09 -5.36 -5.14
C PHE A 3 3.33 -4.66 -6.47
N LYS A 4 2.38 -4.80 -7.39
CA LYS A 4 2.36 -4.03 -8.64
C LYS A 4 0.96 -3.53 -8.91
N GLY A 5 0.84 -2.23 -9.15
CA GLY A 5 -0.48 -1.61 -9.32
C GLY A 5 -0.41 -0.13 -9.60
N GLU A 6 -1.45 0.57 -9.17
CA GLU A 6 -1.62 2.01 -9.30
C GLU A 6 -2.11 2.63 -8.00
N GLU A 7 -1.59 3.83 -7.73
CA GLU A 7 -2.10 4.76 -6.73
C GLU A 7 -2.92 5.84 -7.44
N LEU A 8 -4.07 6.19 -6.87
CA LEU A 8 -4.85 7.35 -7.27
C LEU A 8 -4.78 8.40 -6.18
N TRP A 9 -4.20 9.53 -6.51
CA TRP A 9 -4.05 10.70 -5.65
C TRP A 9 -5.07 11.76 -6.09
N GLY A 10 -5.72 12.45 -5.14
CA GLY A 10 -6.71 13.50 -5.41
C GLY A 10 -6.40 14.82 -4.72
N GLY A 11 -6.80 15.93 -5.35
CA GLY A 11 -6.66 17.29 -4.82
C GLY A 11 -7.94 17.83 -4.16
N LEU A 12 -7.88 19.07 -3.67
CA LEU A 12 -9.00 19.76 -3.03
C LEU A 12 -10.24 19.76 -3.95
N PHE A 13 -11.38 19.26 -3.46
CA PHE A 13 -12.65 19.19 -4.20
C PHE A 13 -12.63 18.39 -5.52
N GLY A 14 -11.72 17.43 -5.68
CA GLY A 14 -11.73 16.50 -6.83
C GLY A 14 -11.06 17.01 -8.10
N PHE A 15 -10.51 18.22 -8.10
CA PHE A 15 -9.66 18.72 -9.19
C PHE A 15 -8.20 18.24 -9.02
N GLY A 16 -7.53 17.95 -10.15
CA GLY A 16 -6.10 17.65 -10.17
C GLY A 16 -5.70 16.22 -9.78
N SER A 17 -6.58 15.23 -9.95
CA SER A 17 -6.25 13.84 -9.62
C SER A 17 -5.06 13.32 -10.44
N LEU A 18 -4.15 12.61 -9.78
CA LEU A 18 -2.99 11.98 -10.41
C LEU A 18 -3.07 10.46 -10.22
N ARG A 19 -3.02 9.73 -11.33
CA ARG A 19 -2.82 8.28 -11.31
C ARG A 19 -1.35 7.97 -11.50
N LYS A 20 -0.79 7.17 -10.60
CA LYS A 20 0.63 6.82 -10.60
C LYS A 20 0.81 5.29 -10.60
N PRO A 21 1.46 4.70 -11.60
CA PRO A 21 1.85 3.30 -11.53
C PRO A 21 2.93 3.12 -10.48
N VAL A 22 2.84 2.05 -9.71
CA VAL A 22 3.77 1.77 -8.61
C VAL A 22 4.13 0.29 -8.54
N GLU A 23 5.33 0.07 -8.01
CA GLU A 23 5.88 -1.24 -7.72
C GLU A 23 6.53 -1.16 -6.35
N TRP A 24 6.08 -2.03 -5.43
CA TRP A 24 6.57 -2.05 -4.06
C TRP A 24 7.17 -3.40 -3.74
N THR A 25 8.20 -3.36 -2.91
CA THR A 25 8.90 -4.54 -2.39
C THR A 25 8.91 -4.48 -0.87
N GLY A 26 9.47 -5.48 -0.20
CA GLY A 26 9.52 -5.49 1.27
C GLY A 26 10.16 -4.25 1.90
N LYS A 27 11.05 -3.54 1.19
CA LYS A 27 11.70 -2.29 1.66
C LYS A 27 10.76 -1.08 1.71
N ASP A 28 9.63 -1.16 1.03
CA ASP A 28 8.66 -0.08 0.90
C ASP A 28 7.63 -0.09 2.05
N PHE A 29 7.78 -1.02 2.99
CA PHE A 29 6.91 -1.19 4.15
C PHE A 29 7.71 -1.21 5.44
N ASP A 30 7.12 -0.60 6.47
CA ASP A 30 7.63 -0.67 7.83
C ASP A 30 6.85 -1.73 8.62
N ARG A 31 7.49 -2.33 9.63
CA ARG A 31 6.77 -3.16 10.59
C ARG A 31 5.72 -2.32 11.30
N HIS A 32 4.49 -2.81 11.38
CA HIS A 32 3.45 -2.15 12.14
C HIS A 32 3.77 -2.28 13.64
N ALA A 33 4.39 -1.25 14.19
CA ALA A 33 4.81 -1.19 15.59
C ALA A 33 4.61 0.23 16.16
N GLY A 34 4.57 0.32 17.49
CA GLY A 34 4.45 1.61 18.20
C GLY A 34 3.06 2.25 18.14
N THR A 35 2.02 1.50 17.75
CA THR A 35 0.61 1.93 17.77
C THR A 35 -0.12 1.28 18.95
N ARG A 36 -1.28 1.83 19.33
CA ARG A 36 -2.21 1.18 20.27
C ARG A 36 -3.12 0.14 19.59
N ILE A 37 -2.95 -0.09 18.29
CA ILE A 37 -3.75 -1.04 17.52
C ILE A 37 -3.12 -2.42 17.72
N SER A 38 -3.86 -3.35 18.31
CA SER A 38 -3.40 -4.72 18.49
C SER A 38 -3.29 -5.44 17.16
N THR A 39 -2.13 -6.03 16.89
CA THR A 39 -1.96 -6.99 15.80
C THR A 39 -2.23 -8.41 16.31
N GLU A 40 -2.67 -9.30 15.44
CA GLU A 40 -2.87 -10.72 15.80
C GLU A 40 -1.54 -11.38 16.20
N ALA A 41 -1.58 -12.20 17.26
CA ALA A 41 -0.39 -12.88 17.76
C ALA A 41 0.15 -13.87 16.71
N GLY A 42 1.45 -13.82 16.45
CA GLY A 42 2.10 -14.68 15.44
C GLY A 42 1.96 -14.17 14.00
N VAL A 43 1.20 -13.10 13.75
CA VAL A 43 1.07 -12.49 12.41
C VAL A 43 2.00 -11.30 12.28
N ALA A 44 2.85 -11.31 11.25
CA ALA A 44 3.70 -10.17 10.92
C ALA A 44 2.89 -9.13 10.13
N THR A 45 2.48 -8.05 10.79
CA THR A 45 1.79 -6.92 10.15
C THR A 45 2.78 -5.86 9.70
N TYR A 46 2.62 -5.41 8.46
CA TYR A 46 3.41 -4.34 7.85
C TYR A 46 2.50 -3.18 7.44
N ARG A 47 3.04 -1.97 7.39
CA ARG A 47 2.32 -0.77 6.95
C ARG A 47 3.17 0.08 6.03
N ARG A 48 2.51 0.83 5.15
CA ARG A 48 3.10 1.93 4.41
C ARG A 48 2.32 3.19 4.76
N VAL A 49 3.03 4.25 5.15
CA VAL A 49 2.42 5.53 5.53
C VAL A 49 2.48 6.47 4.34
N TYR A 50 1.37 7.14 4.07
CA TYR A 50 1.24 8.11 2.99
C TYR A 50 1.11 9.51 3.57
N HIS A 51 1.74 10.47 2.90
CA HIS A 51 1.61 11.90 3.19
C HIS A 51 1.09 12.60 1.95
N LYS A 52 0.55 13.81 2.13
CA LYS A 52 0.18 14.67 1.00
C LYS A 52 1.37 14.82 0.06
N ASP A 53 1.10 14.77 -1.23
CA ASP A 53 2.14 14.99 -2.22
C ASP A 53 2.55 16.47 -2.29
N ARG A 54 3.49 16.80 -3.19
CA ARG A 54 4.00 18.18 -3.35
C ARG A 54 2.93 19.20 -3.75
N GLU A 55 1.84 18.75 -4.38
CA GLU A 55 0.71 19.59 -4.78
C GLU A 55 -0.42 19.58 -3.73
N GLY A 56 -0.18 18.96 -2.56
CA GLY A 56 -1.15 18.86 -1.48
C GLY A 56 -2.21 17.76 -1.69
N ARG A 57 -1.99 16.86 -2.64
CA ARG A 57 -2.94 15.77 -2.96
C ARG A 57 -2.87 14.66 -1.93
N GLU A 58 -4.03 14.19 -1.51
CA GLU A 58 -4.16 13.03 -0.62
C GLU A 58 -4.28 11.74 -1.45
N LEU A 59 -3.81 10.62 -0.89
CA LEU A 59 -4.01 9.33 -1.53
C LEU A 59 -5.47 8.93 -1.34
N ASN A 60 -6.18 8.65 -2.43
CA ASN A 60 -7.58 8.26 -2.39
C ASN A 60 -7.75 6.75 -2.51
N LYS A 61 -6.93 6.09 -3.33
CA LYS A 61 -7.12 4.67 -3.65
C LYS A 61 -5.83 3.99 -4.07
N ILE A 62 -5.73 2.71 -3.73
CA ILE A 62 -4.72 1.78 -4.24
C ILE A 62 -5.43 0.63 -4.94
N SER A 63 -4.95 0.24 -6.11
CA SER A 63 -5.37 -1.02 -6.73
C SER A 63 -4.25 -1.74 -7.44
N GLY A 64 -4.22 -3.06 -7.34
CA GLY A 64 -3.18 -3.87 -7.97
C GLY A 64 -3.12 -5.28 -7.41
N LYS A 65 -2.00 -5.96 -7.64
CA LYS A 65 -1.77 -7.32 -7.20
C LYS A 65 -0.64 -7.39 -6.18
N LEU A 66 -0.88 -8.08 -5.08
CA LEU A 66 0.12 -8.37 -4.05
C LEU A 66 0.50 -9.85 -4.12
N SER A 67 1.79 -10.15 -4.22
CA SER A 67 2.35 -11.49 -4.15
C SER A 67 3.33 -11.61 -2.99
N TYR A 68 3.40 -12.83 -2.44
CA TYR A 68 4.32 -13.17 -1.36
C TYR A 68 5.13 -14.41 -1.72
N SER A 69 6.44 -14.28 -1.64
CA SER A 69 7.39 -15.36 -1.91
C SER A 69 8.29 -15.51 -0.68
N PRO A 70 7.97 -16.45 0.24
CA PRO A 70 8.77 -16.66 1.45
C PRO A 70 10.13 -17.30 1.16
N LEU A 71 10.23 -18.05 0.05
CA LEU A 71 11.42 -18.77 -0.39
C LEU A 71 11.59 -18.55 -1.90
N GLU A 72 12.83 -18.64 -2.38
CA GLU A 72 13.11 -18.61 -3.82
C GLU A 72 12.38 -19.77 -4.53
N GLY A 73 11.75 -19.48 -5.67
CA GLY A 73 10.94 -20.46 -6.41
C GLY A 73 9.57 -20.78 -5.82
N LEU A 74 9.25 -20.32 -4.60
CA LEU A 74 7.94 -20.51 -3.97
C LEU A 74 7.21 -19.17 -3.87
N THR A 75 6.27 -18.92 -4.79
CA THR A 75 5.41 -17.74 -4.78
C THR A 75 3.96 -18.15 -4.56
N LEU A 76 3.33 -17.59 -3.54
CA LEU A 76 1.90 -17.80 -3.29
C LEU A 76 1.06 -17.09 -4.36
N PRO A 77 -0.17 -17.57 -4.63
CA PRO A 77 -1.09 -16.90 -5.53
C PRO A 77 -1.26 -15.43 -5.16
N ALA A 78 -1.17 -14.56 -6.17
CA ALA A 78 -1.36 -13.14 -5.94
C ALA A 78 -2.79 -12.84 -5.53
N ILE A 79 -2.96 -11.91 -4.60
CA ILE A 79 -4.27 -11.38 -4.20
C ILE A 79 -4.49 -10.01 -4.83
N ASP A 80 -5.74 -9.73 -5.19
CA ASP A 80 -6.14 -8.42 -5.69
C ASP A 80 -6.38 -7.48 -4.51
N ILE A 81 -5.73 -6.31 -4.57
CA ILE A 81 -5.95 -5.21 -3.63
C ILE A 81 -6.79 -4.16 -4.36
N LYS A 82 -7.87 -3.70 -3.72
CA LYS A 82 -8.71 -2.61 -4.21
C LYS A 82 -9.30 -1.86 -3.02
N ASP A 83 -8.45 -1.07 -2.37
CA ASP A 83 -8.80 -0.36 -1.15
C ASP A 83 -8.85 1.14 -1.35
N ILE A 84 -9.79 1.76 -0.63
CA ILE A 84 -9.83 3.20 -0.41
C ILE A 84 -8.76 3.47 0.67
N ALA A 85 -7.85 4.40 0.42
CA ALA A 85 -6.89 4.78 1.45
C ALA A 85 -7.69 5.49 2.57
N TRP A 86 -7.86 4.83 3.71
CA TRP A 86 -8.53 5.43 4.85
C TRP A 86 -7.64 6.54 5.43
N LEU A 87 -8.21 7.74 5.56
CA LEU A 87 -7.64 8.90 6.24
C LEU A 87 -7.78 8.78 7.76
#